data_AF-A0A7S3PZR3-F1
#
_entry.id   AF-A0A7S3PZR3-F1
#
_cell.length_a   1.000
_cell.length_b   1.000
_cell.length_c   1.000
_cell.angle_alpha   90.00
_cell.angle_beta   90.00
_cell.angle_gamma   90.00
#
_symmetry.space_group_name_H-M   'P 1'
#
loop_
_entity.id
_entity.type
_entity.pdbx_description
1 polymer ?
#
loop_
_entity_poly.entity_id
_entity_poly.type
_entity_poly.pdbx_seq_one_letter_code
_entity_poly.pdbx_strand_id
1 'polypeptide(L)'
;MQRRSKQNTSDLPLITADIGCKPTGRSKTWQRATKRHQKKNPSSALFTCGLFLLFIVAGAFLLTRDFNYVSHHPVNSNVDATKRATSQKALSQYKSLQYALANADIVALYFAASWCSMSTPVTESIEKIFSTKDGLEKRVLKPNLALGDIGLEEAEHKDLAIVYVSSDRSEKSMLEYSRWNWINIPFSSEEKSDIKRQYRTCAKVEMEDLGIEPRRYHIPTLIIIDSATQGILSTNGVDELDEYGDDVLDHWIQLQQLARSLEDKYE
;
A
#
# COMPACT_ATOMS: atom_id res chain seq x y z
N MET A 1 -8.49 -47.13 -51.86
CA MET A 1 -7.02 -47.16 -51.92
C MET A 1 -6.48 -46.49 -50.66
N GLN A 2 -6.08 -47.30 -49.67
CA GLN A 2 -5.45 -46.86 -48.42
C GLN A 2 -4.00 -46.45 -48.69
N ARG A 3 -3.51 -45.34 -48.12
CA ARG A 3 -2.09 -45.19 -47.77
C ARG A 3 -1.93 -44.41 -46.45
N ARG A 4 -1.48 -45.18 -45.45
CA ARG A 4 -0.89 -44.75 -44.18
C ARG A 4 0.26 -43.76 -44.42
N SER A 5 0.28 -42.64 -43.69
CA SER A 5 1.51 -41.90 -43.43
C SER A 5 2.00 -42.21 -42.02
N LYS A 6 3.32 -42.37 -41.89
CA LYS A 6 4.04 -42.96 -40.78
C LYS A 6 4.37 -41.91 -39.71
N GLN A 7 4.28 -42.34 -38.45
CA GLN A 7 4.96 -41.72 -37.33
C GLN A 7 6.48 -41.77 -37.54
N ASN A 8 7.18 -40.69 -37.17
CA ASN A 8 8.62 -40.70 -36.96
C ASN A 8 8.91 -40.20 -35.54
N THR A 9 9.59 -41.06 -34.80
CA THR A 9 10.04 -40.95 -33.42
C THR A 9 11.41 -40.28 -33.32
N SER A 10 11.67 -39.72 -32.13
CA SER A 10 12.95 -39.60 -31.42
C SER A 10 14.13 -38.90 -32.11
N ASP A 11 14.59 -37.80 -31.51
CA ASP A 11 15.87 -37.77 -30.79
C ASP A 11 16.06 -36.42 -30.06
N LEU A 12 16.08 -36.45 -28.73
CA LEU A 12 16.52 -35.35 -27.87
C LEU A 12 17.85 -35.76 -27.22
N PRO A 13 18.93 -34.98 -27.35
CA PRO A 13 20.15 -35.23 -26.62
C PRO A 13 20.04 -34.72 -25.18
N LEU A 14 20.25 -35.63 -24.24
CA LEU A 14 20.76 -35.33 -22.89
C LEU A 14 22.10 -34.62 -23.02
N ILE A 15 22.23 -33.44 -22.40
CA ILE A 15 23.54 -32.91 -21.99
C ILE A 15 23.45 -32.60 -20.50
N THR A 16 24.07 -33.49 -19.75
CA THR A 16 24.57 -33.30 -18.40
C THR A 16 25.77 -32.35 -18.43
N ALA A 17 25.75 -31.32 -17.58
CA ALA A 17 26.96 -30.63 -17.14
C ALA A 17 26.73 -30.00 -15.77
N ASP A 18 27.01 -30.82 -14.75
CA ASP A 18 27.63 -30.35 -13.51
C ASP A 18 28.88 -29.51 -13.83
N ILE A 19 29.15 -28.49 -13.00
CA ILE A 19 30.46 -28.15 -12.39
C ILE A 19 30.40 -26.71 -11.85
N GLY A 20 30.69 -26.56 -10.56
CA GLY A 20 31.61 -25.50 -10.13
C GLY A 20 31.08 -24.39 -9.22
N CYS A 21 30.58 -24.73 -8.03
CA CYS A 21 30.58 -23.80 -6.90
C CYS A 21 32.03 -23.45 -6.49
N LYS A 22 32.38 -22.16 -6.48
CA LYS A 22 33.52 -21.60 -5.73
C LYS A 22 33.03 -20.43 -4.87
N PRO A 23 33.05 -20.54 -3.53
CA PRO A 23 32.88 -19.39 -2.66
C PRO A 23 34.25 -18.72 -2.45
N THR A 24 34.44 -17.53 -3.02
CA THR A 24 35.56 -16.67 -2.65
C THR A 24 35.16 -15.86 -1.42
N GLY A 25 35.83 -16.18 -0.30
CA GLY A 25 35.68 -15.43 0.93
C GLY A 25 36.16 -13.98 0.79
N ARG A 26 35.44 -13.07 1.43
CA ARG A 26 36.04 -11.86 1.98
C ARG A 26 35.30 -11.41 3.23
N SER A 27 35.83 -11.86 4.35
CA SER A 27 35.70 -11.28 5.67
C SER A 27 35.90 -9.76 5.64
N LYS A 28 34.94 -9.01 6.19
CA LYS A 28 35.18 -7.73 6.85
C LYS A 28 34.38 -7.69 8.14
N THR A 29 35.12 -8.00 9.20
CA THR A 29 34.87 -7.69 10.60
C THR A 29 34.45 -6.24 10.80
N TRP A 30 33.19 -6.01 11.19
CA TRP A 30 32.78 -4.76 11.83
C TRP A 30 33.05 -4.87 13.33
N GLN A 31 34.17 -4.27 13.74
CA GLN A 31 34.55 -4.15 15.14
C GLN A 31 33.65 -3.14 15.87
N ARG A 32 33.19 -3.56 17.05
CA ARG A 32 32.59 -2.74 18.09
C ARG A 32 33.47 -1.53 18.41
N ALA A 33 32.88 -0.35 18.41
CA ALA A 33 33.43 0.84 19.06
C ALA A 33 32.50 1.24 20.22
N THR A 34 32.75 0.68 21.40
CA THR A 34 32.22 1.15 22.68
C THR A 34 33.26 2.05 23.36
N LYS A 35 33.06 3.37 23.32
CA LYS A 35 33.72 4.39 24.16
C LYS A 35 32.73 5.56 24.22
N ARG A 36 32.48 6.28 25.32
CA ARG A 36 33.07 6.34 26.65
C ARG A 36 32.07 7.16 27.48
N HIS A 37 31.81 6.73 28.72
CA HIS A 37 31.30 7.60 29.76
C HIS A 37 32.16 8.88 29.85
N GLN A 38 31.52 10.06 29.81
CA GLN A 38 32.08 11.26 30.41
C GLN A 38 31.12 11.78 31.46
N LYS A 39 31.35 11.29 32.68
CA LYS A 39 30.82 11.81 33.95
C LYS A 39 31.44 13.20 34.15
N LYS A 40 30.63 14.26 34.18
CA LYS A 40 31.03 15.56 34.75
C LYS A 40 30.12 15.86 35.92
N ASN A 41 30.78 16.09 37.05
CA ASN A 41 30.21 16.33 38.37
C ASN A 41 29.49 17.69 38.47
N PRO A 42 28.63 17.86 39.49
CA PRO A 42 27.88 19.08 39.73
C PRO A 42 28.75 20.13 40.40
N SER A 43 28.53 21.40 40.08
CA SER A 43 29.04 22.51 40.87
C SER A 43 27.97 23.58 40.99
N SER A 44 27.60 23.78 42.24
CA SER A 44 26.78 24.82 42.81
C SER A 44 27.24 26.23 42.41
N ALA A 45 26.28 27.05 41.98
CA ALA A 45 26.33 28.49 42.18
C ALA A 45 24.90 29.00 42.41
N LEU A 46 24.55 29.13 43.68
CA LEU A 46 23.53 30.06 44.18
C LEU A 46 23.98 31.50 43.91
N PHE A 47 23.01 32.42 43.96
CA PHE A 47 23.11 33.89 43.94
C PHE A 47 23.17 34.56 42.55
N THR A 48 22.04 35.09 42.08
CA THR A 48 21.66 36.51 42.28
C THR A 48 20.56 36.95 41.31
N CYS A 49 19.66 37.84 41.78
CA CYS A 49 18.85 38.78 41.00
C CYS A 49 17.88 38.19 39.95
N GLY A 50 16.57 38.06 40.17
CA GLY A 50 15.75 38.93 41.00
C GLY A 50 15.59 40.34 40.41
N LEU A 51 15.55 40.53 39.08
CA LEU A 51 14.94 41.71 38.43
C LEU A 51 14.80 41.63 36.88
N PHE A 52 14.36 40.51 36.29
CA PHE A 52 14.12 40.43 34.83
C PHE A 52 12.79 39.74 34.45
N LEU A 53 11.79 39.79 35.34
CA LEU A 53 10.45 39.21 35.14
C LEU A 53 9.35 40.24 34.83
N LEU A 54 9.69 41.36 34.18
CA LEU A 54 8.70 42.37 33.80
C LEU A 54 8.82 42.94 32.37
N PHE A 55 9.68 42.36 31.51
CA PHE A 55 9.78 42.78 30.11
C PHE A 55 9.69 41.66 29.05
N ILE A 56 9.49 40.39 29.43
CA ILE A 56 9.29 39.29 28.46
C ILE A 56 7.80 38.96 28.22
N VAL A 57 6.87 39.56 28.96
CA VAL A 57 5.42 39.35 28.74
C VAL A 57 4.84 40.29 27.65
N ALA A 58 5.56 41.34 27.25
CA ALA A 58 5.12 42.25 26.17
C ALA A 58 5.86 42.04 24.83
N GLY A 59 6.97 41.30 24.81
CA GLY A 59 7.78 41.05 23.60
C GLY A 59 7.49 39.72 22.89
N ALA A 60 6.66 38.85 23.47
CA ALA A 60 6.28 37.55 22.89
C ALA A 60 4.91 37.57 22.19
N PHE A 61 4.23 38.71 22.12
CA PHE A 61 2.93 38.86 21.44
C PHE A 61 3.03 39.44 20.01
N LEU A 62 4.25 39.68 19.51
CA LEU A 62 4.48 40.26 18.17
C LEU A 62 5.43 39.44 17.28
N LEU A 63 5.68 38.16 17.61
CA LEU A 63 6.38 37.21 16.74
C LEU A 63 5.56 35.92 16.50
N THR A 64 4.23 36.02 16.56
CA THR A 64 3.28 35.00 16.09
C THR A 64 2.41 35.51 14.94
N ARG A 65 2.97 36.36 14.07
CA ARG A 65 2.38 36.66 12.77
C ARG A 65 3.26 36.09 11.65
N ASP A 66 2.60 35.30 10.83
CA ASP A 66 2.96 34.89 9.48
C ASP A 66 3.88 33.66 9.33
N PHE A 67 3.37 32.51 9.78
CA PHE A 67 3.52 31.25 9.02
C PHE A 67 2.26 30.38 9.16
N ASN A 68 1.11 30.97 8.83
CA ASN A 68 -0.08 30.21 8.43
C ASN A 68 0.13 29.76 6.98
N TYR A 69 0.86 28.66 6.77
CA TYR A 69 0.66 27.85 5.56
C TYR A 69 -0.61 27.02 5.80
N VAL A 70 -1.75 27.72 5.81
CA VAL A 70 -3.05 27.09 5.66
C VAL A 70 -3.10 26.68 4.20
N SER A 71 -2.84 25.40 3.94
CA SER A 71 -3.27 24.79 2.68
C SER A 71 -4.80 24.81 2.71
N HIS A 72 -5.39 25.91 2.23
CA HIS A 72 -6.79 25.99 1.90
C HIS A 72 -7.02 25.05 0.70
N HIS A 73 -7.05 23.74 0.97
CA HIS A 73 -7.88 22.88 0.15
C HIS A 73 -9.31 23.37 0.39
N PRO A 74 -10.05 23.78 -0.66
CA PRO A 74 -11.45 24.09 -0.49
C PRO A 74 -12.13 22.83 0.04
N VAL A 75 -12.51 22.85 1.32
CA VAL A 75 -13.53 21.97 1.87
C VAL A 75 -14.82 22.41 1.19
N ASN A 76 -15.02 21.87 -0.01
CA ASN A 76 -16.27 21.97 -0.72
C ASN A 76 -17.24 21.12 0.10
N SER A 77 -18.00 21.76 1.00
CA SER A 77 -19.10 21.15 1.73
C SER A 77 -20.20 20.80 0.74
N ASN A 78 -19.98 19.70 0.03
CA ASN A 78 -20.81 19.22 -1.06
C ASN A 78 -21.95 18.40 -0.46
N VAL A 79 -22.98 19.10 0.01
CA VAL A 79 -24.29 18.50 0.31
C VAL A 79 -24.95 17.96 -0.99
N ASP A 80 -24.32 18.17 -2.16
CA ASP A 80 -24.65 17.58 -3.45
C ASP A 80 -23.96 16.22 -3.74
N ALA A 81 -23.18 15.67 -2.80
CA ALA A 81 -22.50 14.37 -2.98
C ALA A 81 -23.46 13.17 -3.08
N THR A 82 -24.69 13.29 -2.59
CA THR A 82 -25.63 12.16 -2.48
C THR A 82 -26.38 11.82 -3.78
N LYS A 83 -26.28 12.65 -4.83
CA LYS A 83 -26.96 12.40 -6.12
C LYS A 83 -26.02 12.08 -7.29
N ARG A 84 -24.70 12.04 -7.06
CA ARG A 84 -23.70 11.48 -7.99
C ARG A 84 -23.23 10.10 -7.54
N ALA A 85 -24.17 9.24 -7.15
CA ALA A 85 -24.00 7.80 -7.31
C ALA A 85 -24.04 7.45 -8.82
N THR A 86 -23.07 8.01 -9.56
CA THR A 86 -22.83 7.68 -10.97
C THR A 86 -22.33 6.26 -11.00
N SER A 87 -23.23 5.30 -11.25
CA SER A 87 -22.98 4.00 -11.90
C SER A 87 -21.54 3.48 -11.72
N GLN A 88 -21.06 3.44 -10.47
CA GLN A 88 -19.69 3.07 -10.23
C GLN A 88 -19.69 1.56 -10.32
N LYS A 89 -19.02 1.05 -11.35
CA LYS A 89 -18.88 -0.36 -11.64
C LYS A 89 -18.52 -1.10 -10.35
N ALA A 90 -19.35 -2.05 -9.93
CA ALA A 90 -19.10 -2.86 -8.74
C ALA A 90 -17.76 -3.62 -8.91
N LEU A 91 -16.88 -3.57 -7.92
CA LEU A 91 -15.59 -4.25 -7.93
C LEU A 91 -15.70 -5.76 -8.08
N SER A 92 -16.81 -6.35 -7.62
CA SER A 92 -17.09 -7.79 -7.77
C SER A 92 -17.16 -8.26 -9.22
N GLN A 93 -17.29 -7.35 -10.20
CA GLN A 93 -17.22 -7.70 -11.61
C GLN A 93 -15.81 -8.08 -12.08
N TYR A 94 -14.77 -7.65 -11.35
CA TYR A 94 -13.38 -7.92 -11.69
C TYR A 94 -12.95 -9.24 -11.09
N LYS A 95 -12.63 -10.23 -11.92
CA LYS A 95 -12.25 -11.58 -11.48
C LYS A 95 -11.01 -11.54 -10.60
N SER A 96 -10.07 -10.65 -10.88
CA SER A 96 -8.85 -10.47 -10.08
C SER A 96 -9.11 -9.97 -8.66
N LEU A 97 -10.28 -9.36 -8.39
CA LEU A 97 -10.65 -8.87 -7.05
C LEU A 97 -11.57 -9.82 -6.28
N GLN A 98 -12.21 -10.79 -6.93
CA GLN A 98 -13.20 -11.66 -6.28
C GLN A 98 -12.63 -12.41 -5.09
N TYR A 99 -11.39 -12.91 -5.20
CA TYR A 99 -10.72 -13.58 -4.09
C TYR A 99 -10.53 -12.65 -2.87
N ALA A 100 -10.07 -11.41 -3.10
CA ALA A 100 -9.89 -10.44 -2.03
C ALA A 100 -11.22 -10.04 -1.38
N LEU A 101 -12.23 -9.72 -2.21
CA LEU A 101 -13.55 -9.30 -1.73
C LEU A 101 -14.31 -10.39 -0.97
N ALA A 102 -14.10 -11.66 -1.33
CA ALA A 102 -14.79 -12.78 -0.69
C ALA A 102 -14.15 -13.25 0.61
N ASN A 103 -12.86 -12.96 0.83
CA ASN A 103 -12.08 -13.54 1.94
C ASN A 103 -11.39 -12.48 2.81
N ALA A 104 -11.75 -11.20 2.65
CA ALA A 104 -11.28 -10.15 3.54
C ALA A 104 -12.40 -9.18 3.90
N ASP A 105 -12.37 -8.62 5.11
CA ASP A 105 -13.30 -7.56 5.52
C ASP A 105 -12.99 -6.23 4.80
N ILE A 106 -11.69 -5.92 4.65
CA ILE A 106 -11.21 -4.69 4.03
C ILE A 106 -10.30 -5.03 2.86
N VAL A 107 -10.48 -4.32 1.74
CA VAL A 107 -9.56 -4.34 0.59
C VAL A 107 -8.82 -3.01 0.49
N ALA A 108 -7.50 -3.05 0.53
CA ALA A 108 -6.64 -1.92 0.26
C ALA A 108 -6.09 -1.99 -1.17
N LEU A 109 -6.57 -1.11 -2.06
CA LEU A 109 -6.05 -0.96 -3.42
C LEU A 109 -4.81 -0.07 -3.41
N TYR A 110 -3.64 -0.66 -3.64
CA TYR A 110 -2.36 0.05 -3.67
C TYR A 110 -1.90 0.33 -5.10
N PHE A 111 -2.00 1.60 -5.51
CA PHE A 111 -1.56 2.08 -6.82
C PHE A 111 -0.12 2.59 -6.73
N ALA A 112 0.83 1.90 -7.35
CA ALA A 112 2.25 2.24 -7.29
C ALA A 112 3.01 1.74 -8.53
N ALA A 113 4.31 2.06 -8.60
CA ALA A 113 5.22 1.51 -9.60
C ALA A 113 6.66 1.44 -9.08
N SER A 114 7.44 0.49 -9.59
CA SER A 114 8.86 0.32 -9.26
C SER A 114 9.74 1.51 -9.65
N TRP A 115 9.37 2.19 -10.74
CA TRP A 115 10.12 3.33 -11.26
C TRP A 115 9.78 4.65 -10.56
N CYS A 116 8.77 4.67 -9.69
CA CYS A 116 8.36 5.86 -8.95
C CYS A 116 9.12 5.93 -7.62
N SER A 117 9.99 6.93 -7.47
CA SER A 117 10.79 7.12 -6.26
C SER A 117 9.96 7.31 -4.98
N MET A 118 8.75 7.85 -5.11
CA MET A 118 7.84 8.04 -3.97
C MET A 118 7.13 6.75 -3.57
N SER A 119 7.03 5.75 -4.46
CA SER A 119 6.35 4.49 -4.15
C SER A 119 7.17 3.57 -3.25
N THR A 120 8.50 3.56 -3.38
CA THR A 120 9.37 2.70 -2.55
C THR A 120 9.18 2.91 -1.04
N PRO A 121 9.25 4.14 -0.48
CA PRO A 121 9.07 4.33 0.96
C PRO A 121 7.68 3.91 1.45
N VAL A 122 6.62 4.15 0.66
CA VAL A 122 5.26 3.70 1.01
C VAL A 122 5.16 2.18 1.02
N THR A 123 5.76 1.51 0.03
CA THR A 123 5.85 0.05 0.00
C THR A 123 6.58 -0.50 1.24
N GLU A 124 7.70 0.12 1.63
CA GLU A 124 8.44 -0.26 2.84
C GLU A 124 7.62 -0.04 4.11
N SER A 125 6.84 1.05 4.21
CA SER A 125 5.92 1.29 5.33
C SER A 125 4.85 0.21 5.41
N ILE A 126 4.21 -0.15 4.28
CA ILE A 126 3.22 -1.24 4.22
C ILE A 126 3.86 -2.55 4.69
N GLU A 127 5.04 -2.92 4.19
CA GLU A 127 5.72 -4.15 4.62
C GLU A 127 6.10 -4.14 6.09
N LYS A 128 6.61 -3.01 6.60
CA LYS A 128 6.98 -2.88 7.99
C LYS A 128 5.78 -3.13 8.90
N ILE A 129 4.62 -2.57 8.56
CA ILE A 129 3.40 -2.72 9.36
C ILE A 129 2.80 -4.13 9.21
N PHE A 130 2.68 -4.63 7.98
CA PHE A 130 1.87 -5.81 7.67
C PHE A 130 2.64 -7.11 7.44
N SER A 131 3.97 -7.06 7.27
CA SER A 131 4.80 -8.23 6.94
C SER A 131 5.83 -8.58 8.00
N THR A 132 6.12 -7.71 8.97
CA THR A 132 7.25 -7.91 9.91
C THR A 132 6.87 -8.05 11.39
N LYS A 133 5.62 -7.73 11.77
CA LYS A 133 5.19 -7.76 13.17
C LYS A 133 4.39 -9.01 13.50
N ASP A 134 4.81 -9.70 14.57
CA ASP A 134 4.17 -10.89 15.13
C ASP A 134 2.71 -10.59 15.51
N GLY A 135 1.79 -10.80 14.58
CA GLY A 135 0.36 -10.62 14.79
C GLY A 135 -0.37 -10.07 13.57
N LEU A 136 0.10 -8.95 13.00
CA LEU A 136 -0.60 -8.30 11.89
C LEU A 136 -0.54 -9.12 10.60
N GLU A 137 0.57 -9.82 10.36
CA GLU A 137 0.70 -10.71 9.19
C GLU A 137 -0.41 -11.78 9.15
N LYS A 138 -0.89 -12.23 10.33
CA LYS A 138 -1.97 -13.22 10.43
C LYS A 138 -3.34 -12.66 10.08
N ARG A 139 -3.49 -11.32 10.07
CA ARG A 139 -4.71 -10.59 9.72
C ARG A 139 -4.75 -10.19 8.24
N VAL A 140 -3.67 -10.46 7.49
CA VAL A 140 -3.56 -10.13 6.07
C VAL A 140 -3.80 -11.37 5.21
N LEU A 141 -4.73 -11.26 4.27
CA LEU A 141 -5.01 -12.27 3.25
C LEU A 141 -3.84 -12.38 2.29
N LYS A 142 -3.30 -13.58 2.18
CA LYS A 142 -2.19 -13.90 1.29
C LYS A 142 -2.74 -14.35 -0.08
N PRO A 143 -1.99 -14.16 -1.18
CA PRO A 143 -2.39 -14.65 -2.48
C PRO A 143 -2.58 -16.17 -2.46
N ASN A 144 -3.67 -16.63 -3.05
CA ASN A 144 -3.85 -18.05 -3.27
C ASN A 144 -2.96 -18.49 -4.46
N LEU A 145 -1.77 -19.01 -4.14
CA LEU A 145 -0.81 -19.53 -5.13
C LEU A 145 -1.29 -20.83 -5.80
N ALA A 146 -2.36 -21.46 -5.30
CA ALA A 146 -2.90 -22.72 -5.79
C ALA A 146 -3.96 -22.58 -6.91
N LEU A 147 -4.21 -21.36 -7.42
CA LEU A 147 -5.12 -21.11 -8.55
C LEU A 147 -4.65 -21.69 -9.92
N GLY A 148 -3.70 -22.63 -9.90
CA GLY A 148 -3.22 -23.36 -11.06
C GLY A 148 -3.84 -24.75 -11.25
N ASP A 149 -4.26 -25.45 -10.19
CA ASP A 149 -4.91 -26.75 -10.32
C ASP A 149 -5.37 -27.25 -8.93
N ILE A 150 -6.65 -27.63 -8.82
CA ILE A 150 -7.24 -28.52 -7.78
C ILE A 150 -7.46 -27.89 -6.38
N GLY A 151 -8.74 -27.70 -6.04
CA GLY A 151 -9.23 -27.61 -4.65
C GLY A 151 -9.36 -26.18 -4.10
N LEU A 152 -10.59 -25.69 -4.04
CA LEU A 152 -10.98 -24.62 -3.12
C LEU A 152 -10.85 -25.16 -1.69
N GLU A 153 -9.62 -25.26 -1.15
CA GLU A 153 -9.49 -25.15 0.30
C GLU A 153 -10.09 -23.79 0.65
N GLU A 154 -11.08 -23.76 1.54
CA GLU A 154 -11.73 -22.53 1.99
C GLU A 154 -10.63 -21.60 2.51
N ALA A 155 -10.33 -20.56 1.75
CA ALA A 155 -9.34 -19.60 2.20
C ALA A 155 -9.83 -19.00 3.52
N GLU A 156 -8.96 -18.99 4.51
CA GLU A 156 -9.29 -18.39 5.80
C GLU A 156 -9.65 -16.91 5.57
N HIS A 157 -10.82 -16.50 6.07
CA HIS A 157 -11.25 -15.11 6.01
C HIS A 157 -10.35 -14.25 6.90
N LYS A 158 -9.95 -13.07 6.41
CA LYS A 158 -9.00 -12.18 7.06
C LYS A 158 -9.56 -10.77 7.21
N ASP A 159 -8.89 -9.95 8.02
CA ASP A 159 -9.34 -8.57 8.21
C ASP A 159 -8.97 -7.69 7.01
N LEU A 160 -7.82 -7.95 6.38
CA LEU A 160 -7.28 -7.10 5.31
C LEU A 160 -6.78 -7.91 4.11
N ALA A 161 -7.08 -7.47 2.90
CA ALA A 161 -6.39 -7.86 1.67
C ALA A 161 -5.70 -6.65 1.03
N ILE A 162 -4.41 -6.79 0.71
CA ILE A 162 -3.67 -5.76 -0.03
C ILE A 162 -3.61 -6.18 -1.50
N VAL A 163 -4.15 -5.33 -2.36
CA VAL A 163 -4.20 -5.57 -3.81
C VAL A 163 -3.31 -4.55 -4.52
N TYR A 164 -2.27 -5.04 -5.18
CA TYR A 164 -1.34 -4.21 -5.95
C TYR A 164 -1.87 -3.92 -7.36
N VAL A 165 -2.07 -2.64 -7.65
CA VAL A 165 -2.49 -2.10 -8.94
C VAL A 165 -1.30 -1.40 -9.60
N SER A 166 -0.49 -2.18 -10.31
CA SER A 166 0.78 -1.73 -10.87
C SER A 166 0.65 -0.68 -11.98
N SER A 167 1.55 0.32 -11.96
CA SER A 167 1.84 1.26 -13.07
C SER A 167 3.22 1.00 -13.68
N ASP A 168 3.76 -0.20 -13.50
CA ASP A 168 5.00 -0.63 -14.13
C ASP A 168 4.85 -0.78 -15.64
N ARG A 169 5.96 -0.61 -16.35
CA ARG A 169 6.00 -0.71 -17.82
C ARG A 169 6.16 -2.13 -18.33
N SER A 170 6.46 -3.08 -17.44
CA SER A 170 6.62 -4.49 -17.78
C SER A 170 6.14 -5.38 -16.65
N GLU A 171 5.66 -6.57 -17.01
CA GLU A 171 5.28 -7.61 -16.04
C GLU A 171 6.45 -7.99 -15.13
N LYS A 172 7.65 -8.09 -15.71
CA LYS A 172 8.87 -8.36 -14.95
C LYS A 172 9.09 -7.33 -13.83
N SER A 173 9.03 -6.04 -14.16
CA SER A 173 9.18 -4.96 -13.17
C SER A 173 8.08 -4.98 -12.11
N MET A 174 6.84 -5.31 -12.51
CA MET A 174 5.73 -5.48 -11.57
C MET A 174 6.00 -6.62 -10.58
N LEU A 175 6.42 -7.78 -11.07
CA LEU A 175 6.67 -8.95 -10.22
C LEU A 175 7.89 -8.77 -9.32
N GLU A 176 8.96 -8.13 -9.80
CA GLU A 176 10.14 -7.79 -9.00
C GLU A 176 9.82 -6.77 -7.89
N TYR A 177 8.84 -5.90 -8.11
CA TYR A 177 8.42 -4.89 -7.14
C TYR A 177 7.30 -5.35 -6.20
N SER A 178 6.47 -6.31 -6.62
CA SER A 178 5.40 -6.83 -5.79
C SER A 178 5.94 -7.58 -4.56
N ARG A 179 5.09 -7.76 -3.54
CA ARG A 179 5.39 -8.51 -2.33
C ARG A 179 4.66 -9.83 -2.31
N TRP A 180 5.27 -10.81 -1.65
CA TRP A 180 4.79 -12.20 -1.63
C TRP A 180 3.40 -12.34 -0.97
N ASN A 181 3.01 -11.40 -0.10
CA ASN A 181 1.72 -11.37 0.59
C ASN A 181 0.70 -10.41 -0.06
N TRP A 182 0.97 -9.87 -1.25
CA TRP A 182 0.05 -8.98 -1.96
C TRP A 182 -0.60 -9.67 -3.15
N ILE A 183 -1.90 -9.42 -3.34
CA ILE A 183 -2.65 -9.92 -4.49
C ILE A 183 -2.37 -8.97 -5.66
N ASN A 184 -1.84 -9.50 -6.77
CA ASN A 184 -1.55 -8.69 -7.95
C ASN A 184 -2.71 -8.74 -8.94
N ILE A 185 -3.12 -7.58 -9.46
CA ILE A 185 -3.92 -7.56 -10.68
C ILE A 185 -3.02 -8.02 -11.84
N PRO A 186 -3.42 -9.01 -12.65
CA PRO A 186 -2.58 -9.51 -13.73
C PRO A 186 -2.13 -8.40 -14.69
N PHE A 187 -0.85 -8.39 -15.06
CA PHE A 187 -0.24 -7.26 -15.78
C PHE A 187 -0.95 -6.93 -17.10
N SER A 188 -1.34 -7.97 -17.84
CA SER A 188 -2.01 -7.90 -19.15
C SER A 188 -3.53 -7.73 -19.07
N SER A 189 -4.12 -7.73 -17.87
CA SER A 189 -5.58 -7.66 -17.70
C SER A 189 -6.12 -6.26 -17.97
N GLU A 190 -7.22 -6.16 -18.71
CA GLU A 190 -7.98 -4.91 -18.87
C GLU A 190 -8.54 -4.41 -17.54
N GLU A 191 -8.76 -5.31 -16.57
CA GLU A 191 -9.25 -4.97 -15.23
C GLU A 191 -8.33 -3.96 -14.54
N LYS A 192 -7.00 -4.05 -14.76
CA LYS A 192 -6.03 -3.08 -14.24
C LYS A 192 -6.33 -1.66 -14.72
N SER A 193 -6.59 -1.50 -16.02
CA SER A 193 -6.91 -0.22 -16.64
C SER A 193 -8.29 0.27 -16.24
N ASP A 194 -9.27 -0.63 -16.13
CA ASP A 194 -10.63 -0.33 -15.67
C ASP A 194 -10.65 0.19 -14.23
N ILE A 195 -9.92 -0.45 -13.31
CA ILE A 195 -9.81 -0.03 -11.91
C ILE A 195 -9.15 1.36 -11.83
N LYS A 196 -8.07 1.60 -12.59
CA LYS A 196 -7.43 2.94 -12.65
C LYS A 196 -8.38 4.02 -13.14
N ARG A 197 -9.19 3.73 -14.17
CA ARG A 197 -10.23 4.64 -14.67
C ARG A 197 -11.31 4.89 -13.62
N GLN A 198 -11.80 3.84 -12.96
CA GLN A 198 -12.86 3.92 -11.95
C GLN A 198 -12.47 4.85 -10.78
N TYR A 199 -11.24 4.76 -10.29
CA TYR A 199 -10.76 5.63 -9.21
C TYR A 199 -10.08 6.90 -9.69
N ARG A 200 -9.86 7.02 -11.01
CA ARG A 200 -9.08 8.10 -11.65
C ARG A 200 -7.71 8.24 -10.99
N THR A 201 -7.08 7.09 -10.71
CA THR A 201 -5.79 6.97 -10.01
C THR A 201 -4.81 6.27 -10.94
N CYS A 202 -3.76 6.96 -11.36
CA CYS A 202 -2.73 6.38 -12.24
C CYS A 202 -1.44 7.20 -12.18
N ALA A 203 -0.38 6.69 -12.80
CA ALA A 203 0.80 7.49 -13.07
C ALA A 203 0.49 8.56 -14.14
N LYS A 204 1.20 9.70 -14.10
CA LYS A 204 1.00 10.78 -15.08
C LYS A 204 1.21 10.30 -16.52
N VAL A 205 2.19 9.42 -16.72
CA VAL A 205 2.52 8.87 -18.05
C VAL A 205 1.44 7.95 -18.63
N GLU A 206 0.46 7.52 -17.82
CA GLU A 206 -0.63 6.65 -18.26
C GLU A 206 -1.94 7.42 -18.53
N MET A 207 -2.00 8.72 -18.22
CA MET A 207 -3.25 9.49 -18.27
C MET A 207 -3.85 9.56 -19.68
N GLU A 208 -3.01 9.79 -20.69
CA GLU A 208 -3.42 9.84 -22.09
C GLU A 208 -3.91 8.46 -22.57
N ASP A 209 -3.11 7.41 -22.39
CA ASP A 209 -3.45 6.04 -22.79
C ASP A 209 -4.72 5.51 -22.12
N LEU A 210 -4.98 5.92 -20.87
CA LEU A 210 -6.16 5.51 -20.11
C LEU A 210 -7.37 6.44 -20.28
N GLY A 211 -7.21 7.58 -20.96
CA GLY A 211 -8.25 8.59 -21.11
C GLY A 211 -8.70 9.22 -19.78
N ILE A 212 -7.80 9.40 -18.83
CA ILE A 212 -8.09 9.92 -17.48
C ILE A 212 -7.75 11.40 -17.40
N GLU A 213 -8.75 12.28 -17.59
CA GLU A 213 -8.59 13.74 -17.44
C GLU A 213 -9.84 14.41 -16.82
N PRO A 214 -9.74 15.11 -15.67
CA PRO A 214 -8.57 15.21 -14.79
C PRO A 214 -8.30 13.92 -14.01
N ARG A 215 -7.03 13.66 -13.67
CA ARG A 215 -6.65 12.65 -12.68
C ARG A 215 -7.05 13.09 -11.27
N ARG A 216 -7.61 12.17 -10.47
CA ARG A 216 -8.03 12.43 -9.08
C ARG A 216 -6.89 12.20 -8.09
N TYR A 217 -6.16 11.08 -8.22
CA TYR A 217 -5.08 10.71 -7.31
C TYR A 217 -3.78 10.32 -8.04
N HIS A 218 -2.64 10.57 -7.41
CA HIS A 218 -1.29 10.35 -7.96
C HIS A 218 -0.62 9.15 -7.29
N ILE A 219 0.14 8.34 -8.01
CA ILE A 219 0.94 7.28 -7.37
C ILE A 219 2.06 7.88 -6.47
N PRO A 220 2.38 7.25 -5.32
CA PRO A 220 1.64 6.15 -4.70
C PRO A 220 0.29 6.60 -4.12
N THR A 221 -0.74 5.76 -4.22
CA THR A 221 -2.03 5.96 -3.54
C THR A 221 -2.47 4.64 -2.92
N LEU A 222 -3.03 4.69 -1.71
CA LEU A 222 -3.66 3.55 -1.04
C LEU A 222 -5.13 3.91 -0.77
N ILE A 223 -6.06 3.19 -1.40
CA ILE A 223 -7.51 3.38 -1.23
C ILE A 223 -8.06 2.21 -0.42
N ILE A 224 -8.77 2.52 0.65
CA ILE A 224 -9.32 1.56 1.59
C ILE A 224 -10.81 1.37 1.31
N ILE A 225 -11.23 0.13 1.17
CA ILE A 225 -12.55 -0.25 0.69
C ILE A 225 -13.14 -1.29 1.62
N ASP A 226 -14.41 -1.13 1.96
CA ASP A 226 -15.19 -2.17 2.63
C ASP A 226 -15.55 -3.27 1.61
N SER A 227 -15.13 -4.50 1.84
CA SER A 227 -15.37 -5.59 0.88
C SER A 227 -16.85 -5.88 0.64
N ALA A 228 -17.68 -5.73 1.68
CA ALA A 228 -19.10 -6.08 1.61
C ALA A 228 -19.91 -5.07 0.78
N THR A 229 -19.80 -3.79 1.13
CA THR A 229 -20.51 -2.70 0.45
C THR A 229 -19.79 -2.21 -0.81
N GLN A 230 -18.49 -2.48 -0.92
CA GLN A 230 -17.58 -1.91 -1.91
C GLN A 230 -17.47 -0.37 -1.81
N GLY A 231 -17.90 0.19 -0.68
CA GLY A 231 -17.78 1.59 -0.34
C GLY A 231 -16.35 1.98 -0.01
N ILE A 232 -15.97 3.21 -0.39
CA ILE A 232 -14.65 3.76 -0.05
C ILE A 232 -14.68 4.21 1.42
N LEU A 233 -13.83 3.60 2.24
CA LEU A 233 -13.63 3.98 3.63
C LEU A 233 -12.63 5.13 3.76
N SER A 234 -11.53 5.07 2.99
CA SER A 234 -10.54 6.15 2.93
C SER A 234 -9.86 6.21 1.57
N THR A 235 -9.48 7.43 1.17
CA THR A 235 -8.57 7.67 0.05
C THR A 235 -7.21 8.20 0.49
N ASN A 236 -7.01 8.32 1.81
CA ASN A 236 -5.81 8.86 2.43
C ASN A 236 -4.93 7.78 3.07
N GLY A 237 -5.07 6.53 2.61
CA GLY A 237 -4.44 5.38 3.25
C GLY A 237 -2.93 5.50 3.39
N VAL A 238 -2.24 6.23 2.52
CA VAL A 238 -0.78 6.45 2.63
C VAL A 238 -0.43 7.28 3.86
N ASP A 239 -1.10 8.41 4.07
CA ASP A 239 -0.84 9.27 5.23
C ASP A 239 -1.27 8.56 6.52
N GLU A 240 -2.32 7.74 6.48
CA GLU A 240 -2.81 6.96 7.61
C GLU A 240 -1.79 5.90 8.07
N LEU A 241 -0.97 5.35 7.16
CA LEU A 241 0.15 4.47 7.55
C LEU A 241 1.15 5.22 8.43
N ASP A 242 1.44 6.47 8.10
CA ASP A 242 2.39 7.30 8.85
C ASP A 242 1.79 7.81 10.17
N GLU A 243 0.50 8.15 10.17
CA GLU A 243 -0.21 8.66 11.34
C GLU A 243 -0.47 7.57 12.39
N TYR A 244 -0.97 6.40 11.97
CA TYR A 244 -1.42 5.35 12.88
C TYR A 244 -0.40 4.22 13.04
N GLY A 245 0.54 4.05 12.10
CA GLY A 245 1.57 3.02 12.18
C GLY A 245 0.97 1.62 12.34
N ASP A 246 1.23 0.98 13.49
CA ASP A 246 0.76 -0.38 13.76
C ASP A 246 -0.75 -0.47 13.98
N ASP A 247 -1.37 0.62 14.42
CA ASP A 247 -2.80 0.69 14.77
C ASP A 247 -3.67 1.03 13.54
N VAL A 248 -3.06 1.20 12.37
CA VAL A 248 -3.75 1.64 11.15
C VAL A 248 -4.86 0.69 10.71
N LEU A 249 -4.68 -0.62 10.90
CA LEU A 249 -5.71 -1.60 10.56
C LEU A 249 -6.92 -1.48 11.48
N ASP A 250 -6.68 -1.28 12.78
CA ASP A 250 -7.78 -1.10 13.75
C ASP A 250 -8.52 0.22 13.48
N HIS A 251 -7.81 1.25 13.06
CA HIS A 251 -8.40 2.49 12.56
C HIS A 251 -9.34 2.23 11.35
N TRP A 252 -8.89 1.49 10.33
CA TRP A 252 -9.73 1.18 9.17
C TRP A 252 -10.95 0.31 9.51
N ILE A 253 -10.81 -0.62 10.45
CA ILE A 253 -11.94 -1.42 10.95
C ILE A 253 -12.97 -0.53 11.67
N GLN A 254 -12.52 0.45 12.46
CA GLN A 254 -13.42 1.42 13.09
C GLN A 254 -14.16 2.26 12.04
N LEU A 255 -13.48 2.70 10.97
CA LEU A 255 -14.13 3.40 9.86
C LEU A 255 -15.20 2.53 9.18
N GLN A 256 -14.91 1.24 8.96
CA GLN A 256 -15.88 0.29 8.39
C GLN A 256 -17.12 0.12 9.28
N GLN A 257 -16.92 -0.10 10.58
CA GLN A 257 -18.00 -0.25 11.54
C GLN A 257 -18.86 1.02 11.62
N LEU A 258 -18.23 2.19 11.62
CA LEU A 258 -18.93 3.47 11.60
C LEU A 258 -19.75 3.63 10.32
N ALA A 259 -19.18 3.36 9.15
CA ALA A 259 -19.87 3.45 7.86
C ALA A 259 -21.11 2.56 7.83
N ARG A 260 -20.98 1.28 8.21
CA ARG A 260 -22.11 0.33 8.26
C ARG A 260 -23.19 0.76 9.27
N SER A 261 -22.79 1.27 10.44
CA SER A 261 -23.75 1.75 11.45
C SER A 261 -24.56 2.97 10.99
N LEU A 262 -24.00 3.77 10.07
CA LEU A 262 -24.72 4.91 9.49
C LEU A 262 -25.71 4.44 8.44
N GLU A 263 -25.36 3.47 7.59
CA GLU A 263 -26.26 2.89 6.60
C GLU A 263 -27.51 2.28 7.26
N ASP A 264 -27.32 1.46 8.30
CA ASP A 264 -28.43 0.84 9.07
C ASP A 264 -29.41 1.86 9.67
N LYS A 265 -28.96 3.09 9.93
CA LYS A 265 -29.78 4.14 10.54
C LYS A 265 -30.68 4.88 9.54
N TYR A 266 -30.31 4.86 8.26
CA TYR A 266 -30.99 5.63 7.21
C TYR A 266 -31.74 4.77 6.19
N GLU A 267 -31.74 3.44 6.35
CA GLU A 267 -32.64 2.49 5.69
C GLU A 267 -33.96 2.30 6.47
#